data_AF-A0A7C1N6G0-F1
#
_entry.id   AF-A0A7C1N6G0-F1
#
_cell.length_a   1.000
_cell.length_b   1.000
_cell.length_c   1.000
_cell.angle_alpha   90.00
_cell.angle_beta   90.00
_cell.angle_gamma   90.00
#
_symmetry.space_group_name_H-M   'P 1'
#
loop_
_entity.id
_entity.type
_entity.pdbx_description
1 polymer ?
#
loop_
_entity_poly.entity_id
_entity_poly.type
_entity_poly.pdbx_seq_one_letter_code
_entity_poly.pdbx_strand_id
1 'polypeptide(L)'
;MCQNLSYFAKNWFFRVKNNLIFAGIRLMQIDQLILYPLKSARGITVTEVAVGQTGFFQDRAFAVINSKKTILTAREKPELLKIDVTLSNEILTLSAKGKKDIYLNSREAFQHTIETSLFKKAASALTTAHPINNWLTAVLNEPCQLIMVNKNNPRFSNKTVEATPITFNDSCPVHLINNASLTKASKIG
;
A
#
# COMPACT_ATOMS: atom_id res chain seq x y z
N MET A 1 -1.01 -18.14 24.00
CA MET A 1 -2.45 -17.98 24.30
C MET A 1 -2.95 -16.77 23.54
N CYS A 2 -3.73 -17.00 22.49
CA CYS A 2 -4.31 -15.95 21.66
C CYS A 2 -5.49 -15.30 22.38
N GLN A 3 -5.41 -14.00 22.64
CA GLN A 3 -6.57 -13.18 22.96
C GLN A 3 -6.49 -11.90 22.14
N ASN A 4 -7.30 -11.84 21.07
CA ASN A 4 -7.97 -10.66 20.52
C ASN A 4 -8.65 -11.00 19.18
N LEU A 5 -9.56 -11.98 19.23
CA LEU A 5 -10.43 -12.36 18.10
C LEU A 5 -11.72 -11.52 18.02
N SER A 6 -11.94 -10.54 18.90
CA SER A 6 -13.21 -9.78 18.95
C SER A 6 -13.31 -8.60 17.98
N TYR A 7 -12.26 -8.28 17.20
CA TYR A 7 -12.32 -7.21 16.17
C TYR A 7 -12.40 -7.75 14.73
N PHE A 8 -12.33 -9.07 14.52
CA PHE A 8 -12.17 -9.69 13.20
C PHE A 8 -13.48 -10.14 12.50
N ALA A 9 -14.65 -9.75 13.01
CA ALA A 9 -15.92 -10.38 12.62
C ALA A 9 -16.47 -10.05 11.21
N LYS A 10 -15.76 -9.34 10.33
CA LYS A 10 -16.25 -9.01 8.96
C LYS A 10 -15.19 -8.98 7.85
N ASN A 11 -14.10 -9.74 7.96
CA ASN A 11 -13.10 -9.79 6.89
C ASN A 11 -13.17 -11.13 6.15
N TRP A 12 -13.36 -11.07 4.83
CA TRP A 12 -13.10 -12.20 3.94
C TRP A 12 -11.58 -12.30 3.72
N PHE A 13 -11.01 -13.49 3.85
CA PHE A 13 -9.62 -13.75 3.52
C PHE A 13 -9.51 -14.23 2.08
N PHE A 14 -8.71 -13.53 1.27
CA PHE A 14 -8.26 -14.08 -0.02
C PHE A 14 -7.02 -14.92 0.21
N ARG A 15 -7.05 -16.15 -0.28
CA ARG A 15 -5.95 -17.12 -0.15
C ARG A 15 -5.65 -17.73 -1.50
N VAL A 16 -4.38 -17.92 -1.79
CA VAL A 16 -3.95 -18.71 -2.96
C VAL A 16 -4.44 -20.14 -2.76
N LYS A 17 -5.28 -20.62 -3.70
CA LYS A 17 -5.73 -22.01 -3.75
C LYS A 17 -5.25 -22.64 -5.05
N ASN A 18 -4.66 -23.82 -4.95
CA ASN A 18 -4.26 -24.60 -6.11
C ASN A 18 -5.40 -25.54 -6.53
N ASN A 19 -5.67 -25.63 -7.85
CA ASN A 19 -6.52 -26.63 -8.49
C ASN A 19 -7.96 -26.77 -7.95
N LEU A 20 -8.77 -25.71 -8.01
CA LEU A 20 -10.22 -25.83 -7.84
C LEU A 20 -10.90 -26.14 -9.17
N ILE A 21 -11.31 -27.39 -9.36
CA ILE A 21 -12.26 -27.80 -10.41
C ILE A 21 -13.62 -27.97 -9.73
N PHE A 22 -14.60 -27.17 -10.14
CA PHE A 22 -15.99 -27.32 -9.68
C PHE A 22 -16.87 -27.64 -10.89
N ALA A 23 -17.52 -28.80 -10.89
CA ALA A 23 -18.44 -29.24 -11.94
C ALA A 23 -17.88 -29.14 -13.39
N GLY A 24 -16.58 -29.40 -13.60
CA GLY A 24 -15.94 -29.35 -14.92
C GLY A 24 -15.60 -27.94 -15.44
N ILE A 25 -15.90 -26.88 -14.68
CA ILE A 25 -15.51 -25.51 -15.01
C ILE A 25 -14.16 -25.21 -14.37
N ARG A 26 -13.20 -24.76 -15.19
CA ARG A 26 -11.90 -24.28 -14.71
C ARG A 26 -12.11 -22.90 -14.08
N LEU A 27 -12.08 -22.84 -12.75
CA LEU A 27 -12.16 -21.58 -12.03
C LEU A 27 -10.86 -20.78 -12.20
N MET A 28 -10.97 -19.47 -12.02
CA MET A 28 -9.79 -18.60 -11.95
C MET A 28 -8.91 -19.01 -10.77
N GLN A 29 -7.63 -19.25 -11.04
CA GLN A 29 -6.62 -19.52 -10.03
C GLN A 29 -5.83 -18.24 -9.75
N ILE A 30 -5.67 -17.92 -8.47
CA ILE A 30 -4.77 -16.84 -8.04
C ILE A 30 -3.36 -17.42 -7.99
N ASP A 31 -2.45 -16.87 -8.79
CA ASP A 31 -1.05 -17.30 -8.83
C ASP A 31 -0.24 -16.63 -7.70
N GLN A 32 -0.40 -15.31 -7.54
CA GLN A 32 0.29 -14.52 -6.53
C GLN A 32 -0.63 -13.45 -5.93
N LEU A 33 -0.41 -13.15 -4.65
CA LEU A 33 -0.95 -11.97 -3.97
C LEU A 33 0.21 -11.04 -3.64
N ILE A 34 0.11 -9.78 -4.07
CA ILE A 34 1.15 -8.77 -3.85
C ILE A 34 0.51 -7.58 -3.14
N LEU A 35 1.05 -7.23 -1.97
CA LEU A 35 0.66 -6.07 -1.19
C LEU A 35 1.69 -4.94 -1.38
N TYR A 36 1.24 -3.69 -1.43
CA TYR A 36 2.13 -2.53 -1.51
C TYR A 36 1.85 -1.59 -0.35
N PRO A 37 2.38 -1.83 0.87
CA PRO A 37 2.06 -1.01 2.03
C PRO A 37 2.39 0.47 1.82
N LEU A 38 3.54 0.74 1.19
CA LEU A 38 3.97 2.08 0.77
C LEU A 38 3.76 2.26 -0.73
N LYS A 39 3.00 3.30 -1.11
CA LYS A 39 2.78 3.63 -2.52
C LYS A 39 4.11 3.83 -3.23
N SER A 40 4.21 3.22 -4.42
CA SER A 40 5.36 3.34 -5.33
C SER A 40 6.69 2.75 -4.81
N ALA A 41 6.67 2.05 -3.69
CA ALA A 41 7.78 1.20 -3.24
C ALA A 41 7.60 -0.24 -3.73
N ARG A 42 8.53 -1.12 -3.34
CA ARG A 42 8.45 -2.56 -3.66
C ARG A 42 7.25 -3.22 -2.99
N GLY A 43 6.61 -4.11 -3.74
CA GLY A 43 5.54 -4.94 -3.22
C GLY A 43 6.08 -6.13 -2.44
N ILE A 44 5.28 -6.65 -1.52
CA ILE A 44 5.55 -7.88 -0.77
C ILE A 44 4.61 -8.97 -1.23
N THR A 45 5.16 -10.14 -1.53
CA THR A 45 4.37 -11.33 -1.84
C THR A 45 3.84 -11.92 -0.54
N VAL A 46 2.53 -12.18 -0.49
CA VAL A 46 1.86 -12.78 0.66
C VAL A 46 1.09 -14.02 0.22
N THR A 47 0.85 -14.94 1.15
CA THR A 47 0.06 -16.15 0.89
C THR A 47 -1.44 -15.94 1.12
N GLU A 48 -1.77 -14.94 1.95
CA GLU A 48 -3.13 -14.55 2.28
C GLU A 48 -3.18 -13.07 2.65
N VAL A 49 -4.36 -12.47 2.46
CA VAL A 49 -4.62 -11.07 2.86
C VAL A 49 -6.09 -10.90 3.23
N ALA A 50 -6.33 -10.12 4.28
CA ALA A 50 -7.68 -9.70 4.64
C ALA A 50 -8.19 -8.65 3.63
N VAL A 51 -9.46 -8.73 3.27
CA VAL A 51 -10.09 -7.79 2.33
C VAL A 51 -11.21 -7.04 3.03
N GLY A 52 -11.14 -5.71 2.95
CA GLY A 52 -12.14 -4.79 3.44
C GLY A 52 -12.68 -3.90 2.32
N GLN A 53 -13.43 -2.86 2.70
CA GLN A 53 -14.06 -1.94 1.75
C GLN A 53 -13.04 -1.18 0.88
N THR A 54 -11.84 -0.95 1.39
CA THR A 54 -10.74 -0.29 0.66
C THR A 54 -9.84 -1.26 -0.11
N GLY A 55 -10.24 -2.53 -0.23
CA GLY A 55 -9.44 -3.58 -0.86
C GLY A 55 -8.59 -4.35 0.15
N PHE A 56 -7.38 -4.70 -0.25
CA PHE A 56 -6.45 -5.46 0.60
C PHE A 56 -6.07 -4.64 1.83
N PHE A 57 -6.14 -5.27 3.00
CA PHE A 57 -5.80 -4.62 4.26
C PHE A 57 -4.35 -4.11 4.21
N GLN A 58 -4.17 -2.84 4.62
CA GLN A 58 -2.90 -2.11 4.59
C GLN A 58 -2.30 -1.84 3.19
N ASP A 59 -3.02 -2.15 2.12
CA ASP A 59 -2.54 -1.84 0.77
C ASP A 59 -2.59 -0.34 0.48
N ARG A 60 -1.46 0.20 -0.01
CA ARG A 60 -1.21 1.63 -0.26
C ARG A 60 -1.67 2.53 0.90
N ALA A 61 -1.56 2.04 2.13
CA ALA A 61 -1.93 2.78 3.34
C ALA A 61 -0.97 3.94 3.62
N PHE A 62 0.26 3.85 3.13
CA PHE A 62 1.29 4.87 3.26
C PHE A 62 1.68 5.45 1.91
N ALA A 63 2.16 6.69 1.92
CA ALA A 63 2.79 7.34 0.77
C ALA A 63 3.89 8.30 1.25
N VAL A 64 4.71 8.77 0.32
CA VAL A 64 5.70 9.82 0.59
C VAL A 64 5.23 11.09 -0.11
N ILE A 65 5.29 12.23 0.58
CA ILE A 65 5.05 13.55 -0.01
C ILE A 65 6.33 14.37 -0.06
N ASN A 66 6.43 15.25 -1.06
CA ASN A 66 7.49 16.25 -1.12
C ASN A 66 7.13 17.52 -0.32
N SER A 67 8.04 18.49 -0.34
CA SER A 67 7.85 19.82 0.30
C SER A 67 6.62 20.60 -0.19
N LYS A 68 6.13 20.30 -1.41
CA LYS A 68 4.89 20.87 -1.97
C LYS A 68 3.64 20.07 -1.58
N LYS A 69 3.74 19.16 -0.60
CA LYS A 69 2.66 18.28 -0.14
C LYS A 69 2.01 17.48 -1.28
N THR A 70 2.79 17.12 -2.30
CA THR A 70 2.33 16.26 -3.40
C THR A 70 2.88 14.86 -3.19
N ILE A 71 2.02 13.85 -3.34
CA ILE A 71 2.42 12.45 -3.24
C ILE A 71 3.38 12.11 -4.38
N LEU A 72 4.57 11.64 -4.02
CA LEU A 72 5.58 11.17 -4.95
C LEU A 72 5.18 9.81 -5.53
N THR A 73 5.39 9.65 -6.83
CA THR A 73 5.20 8.37 -7.54
C THR A 73 6.52 7.84 -8.07
N ALA A 74 6.60 6.53 -8.34
CA ALA A 74 7.81 5.93 -8.92
C ALA A 74 8.15 6.46 -10.33
N ARG A 75 7.18 7.07 -11.03
CA ARG A 75 7.42 7.73 -12.33
C ARG A 75 8.20 9.03 -12.16
N GLU A 76 7.94 9.76 -11.08
CA GLU A 76 8.61 11.01 -10.74
C GLU A 76 9.89 10.76 -9.93
N LYS A 77 9.87 9.74 -9.06
CA LYS A 77 10.95 9.38 -8.15
C LYS A 77 11.24 7.88 -8.16
N PRO A 78 12.00 7.37 -9.14
CA PRO A 78 12.32 5.94 -9.27
C PRO A 78 13.04 5.35 -8.05
N GLU A 79 13.71 6.17 -7.23
CA GLU A 79 14.37 5.77 -5.98
C GLU A 79 13.40 5.13 -4.99
N LEU A 80 12.10 5.42 -5.06
CA LEU A 80 11.09 4.74 -4.24
C LEU A 80 11.11 3.22 -4.44
N LEU A 81 11.46 2.74 -5.64
CA LEU A 81 11.59 1.31 -5.96
C LEU A 81 12.82 0.65 -5.31
N LYS A 82 13.70 1.42 -4.68
CA LYS A 82 14.86 0.92 -3.92
C LYS A 82 14.53 0.70 -2.43
N ILE A 83 13.32 1.08 -2.01
CA ILE A 83 12.84 0.92 -0.64
C ILE A 83 12.12 -0.43 -0.53
N ASP A 84 12.67 -1.30 0.30
CA ASP A 84 12.01 -2.51 0.74
C ASP A 84 11.14 -2.19 1.96
N VAL A 85 9.96 -2.81 2.03
CA VAL A 85 8.92 -2.46 3.00
C VAL A 85 8.39 -3.73 3.63
N THR A 86 8.31 -3.77 4.96
CA THR A 86 7.53 -4.79 5.66
C THR A 86 6.58 -4.12 6.64
N LEU A 87 5.45 -4.78 6.89
CA LEU A 87 4.45 -4.32 7.84
C LEU A 87 3.93 -5.52 8.62
N SER A 88 4.28 -5.59 9.90
CA SER A 88 3.90 -6.68 10.79
C SER A 88 3.61 -6.12 12.17
N ASN A 89 2.51 -6.55 12.79
CA ASN A 89 2.07 -6.09 14.11
C ASN A 89 2.12 -4.56 14.24
N GLU A 90 1.66 -3.85 13.20
CA GLU A 90 1.62 -2.37 13.12
C GLU A 90 2.99 -1.68 13.05
N ILE A 91 4.08 -2.45 13.04
CA ILE A 91 5.42 -1.95 12.82
C ILE A 91 5.69 -1.89 11.32
N LEU A 92 5.81 -0.66 10.80
CA LEU A 92 6.31 -0.39 9.47
C LEU A 92 7.84 -0.37 9.51
N THR A 93 8.47 -1.24 8.72
CA THR A 93 9.93 -1.26 8.54
C THR A 93 10.27 -0.81 7.13
N LEU A 94 11.21 0.13 7.01
CA LEU A 94 11.78 0.54 5.75
C LEU A 94 13.27 0.20 5.70
N SER A 95 13.68 -0.41 4.60
CA SER A 95 15.04 -0.85 4.32
C SER A 95 15.50 -0.33 2.96
N ALA A 96 16.78 0.00 2.84
CA ALA A 96 17.40 0.40 1.58
C ALA A 96 18.89 0.09 1.61
N LYS A 97 19.47 -0.28 0.47
CA LYS A 97 20.91 -0.62 0.37
C LYS A 97 21.78 0.52 0.91
N GLY A 98 22.67 0.18 1.85
CA GLY A 98 23.62 1.12 2.44
C GLY A 98 23.02 2.07 3.49
N LYS A 99 21.79 1.82 3.94
CA LYS A 99 21.16 2.52 5.07
C LYS A 99 20.84 1.51 6.17
N LYS A 100 20.95 1.95 7.43
CA LYS A 100 20.41 1.18 8.56
C LYS A 100 18.87 1.20 8.46
N ASP A 101 18.24 0.06 8.69
CA ASP A 101 16.79 -0.06 8.71
C ASP A 101 16.15 0.87 9.74
N ILE A 102 14.94 1.33 9.44
CA ILE A 102 14.15 2.16 10.34
C ILE A 102 12.76 1.56 10.53
N TYR A 103 12.24 1.72 11.74
CA TYR A 103 11.01 1.12 12.21
C TYR A 103 10.10 2.20 12.77
N LEU A 104 8.79 2.04 12.59
CA LEU A 104 7.77 2.97 13.03
C LEU A 104 6.56 2.19 13.53
N ASN A 105 6.09 2.47 14.74
CA ASN A 105 4.76 2.02 15.17
C ASN A 105 3.69 2.89 14.49
N SER A 106 3.02 2.33 13.49
CA SER A 106 2.04 3.04 12.67
C SER A 106 0.76 3.43 13.41
N ARG A 107 0.46 2.80 14.55
CA ARG A 107 -0.72 3.16 15.37
C ARG A 107 -0.52 4.48 16.11
N GLU A 108 0.70 4.76 16.54
CA GLU A 108 0.99 5.86 17.48
C GLU A 108 1.66 7.06 16.81
N ALA A 109 2.32 6.83 15.67
CA ALA A 109 3.22 7.82 15.11
C ALA A 109 2.54 8.92 14.28
N PHE A 110 1.27 8.77 13.92
CA PHE A 110 0.55 9.67 13.01
C PHE A 110 -0.51 10.48 13.74
N GLN A 111 -0.29 11.80 13.84
CA GLN A 111 -1.04 12.65 14.78
C GLN A 111 -1.71 13.87 14.11
N HIS A 112 -1.14 14.39 13.02
CA HIS A 112 -1.64 15.63 12.40
C HIS A 112 -2.17 15.40 11.00
N THR A 113 -3.42 15.82 10.78
CA THR A 113 -4.05 15.82 9.46
C THR A 113 -3.44 16.90 8.58
N ILE A 114 -3.21 16.54 7.31
CA ILE A 114 -2.81 17.45 6.25
C ILE A 114 -3.66 17.23 5.01
N GLU A 115 -3.75 18.27 4.19
CA GLU A 115 -4.17 18.16 2.80
C GLU A 115 -2.96 17.87 1.93
N THR A 116 -3.13 16.93 1.02
CA THR A 116 -2.15 16.53 0.01
C THR A 116 -2.83 16.34 -1.34
N SER A 117 -2.08 16.00 -2.37
CA SER A 117 -2.64 15.69 -3.68
C SER A 117 -2.00 14.45 -4.29
N LEU A 118 -2.84 13.67 -4.98
CA LEU A 118 -2.43 12.58 -5.85
C LEU A 118 -3.00 12.83 -7.25
N PHE A 119 -2.15 12.96 -8.25
CA PHE A 119 -2.53 13.31 -9.63
C PHE A 119 -3.43 14.55 -9.70
N LYS A 120 -3.06 15.62 -8.99
CA LYS A 120 -3.81 16.89 -8.90
C LYS A 120 -5.21 16.77 -8.28
N LYS A 121 -5.56 15.62 -7.68
CA LYS A 121 -6.79 15.44 -6.90
C LYS A 121 -6.45 15.55 -5.42
N ALA A 122 -7.26 16.31 -4.69
CA ALA A 122 -7.12 16.46 -3.25
C ALA A 122 -7.23 15.12 -2.52
N ALA A 123 -6.53 15.02 -1.40
CA ALA A 123 -6.49 13.85 -0.54
C ALA A 123 -6.17 14.28 0.88
N SER A 124 -6.78 13.63 1.87
CA SER A 124 -6.47 13.85 3.28
C SER A 124 -5.53 12.76 3.79
N ALA A 125 -4.53 13.16 4.58
CA ALA A 125 -3.54 12.25 5.14
C ALA A 125 -3.13 12.65 6.55
N LEU A 126 -2.51 11.73 7.27
CA LEU A 126 -1.90 11.96 8.57
C LEU A 126 -0.38 12.00 8.42
N THR A 127 0.27 12.91 9.13
CA THR A 127 1.74 13.07 9.17
C THR A 127 2.33 12.57 10.47
N THR A 128 3.63 12.29 10.42
CA THR A 128 4.45 11.91 11.56
C THR A 128 5.64 12.84 11.71
N ALA A 129 6.06 13.13 12.95
CA ALA A 129 7.32 13.81 13.26
C ALA A 129 8.49 12.81 13.45
N HIS A 130 8.25 11.51 13.20
CA HIS A 130 9.23 10.46 13.44
C HIS A 130 10.50 10.64 12.56
N PRO A 131 11.70 10.19 13.04
CA PRO A 131 12.95 10.19 12.27
C PRO A 131 12.91 9.47 10.90
N ILE A 132 11.82 8.76 10.59
CA ILE A 132 11.59 8.12 9.29
C ILE A 132 11.57 9.13 8.15
N ASN A 133 11.16 10.38 8.40
CA ASN A 133 11.21 11.44 7.40
C ASN A 133 12.65 11.79 7.00
N ASN A 134 13.57 11.80 7.98
CA ASN A 134 14.99 12.05 7.73
C ASN A 134 15.62 10.88 6.97
N TRP A 135 15.23 9.65 7.33
CA TRP A 135 15.65 8.45 6.62
C TRP A 135 15.19 8.47 5.15
N LEU A 136 13.91 8.77 4.91
CA LEU A 136 13.36 8.90 3.56
C LEU A 136 14.04 10.01 2.77
N THR A 137 14.26 11.17 3.39
CA THR A 137 14.99 12.29 2.77
C THR A 137 16.40 11.87 2.35
N ALA A 138 17.09 11.09 3.17
CA ALA A 138 18.43 10.58 2.86
C ALA A 138 18.45 9.47 1.80
N VAL A 139 17.36 8.72 1.61
CA VAL A 139 17.22 7.69 0.56
C VAL A 139 16.80 8.31 -0.77
N LEU A 140 15.88 9.28 -0.72
CA LEU A 140 15.30 9.92 -1.89
C LEU A 140 16.11 11.16 -2.33
N ASN A 141 17.07 11.64 -1.53
CA ASN A 141 17.85 12.83 -1.85
C ASN A 141 16.97 14.08 -2.13
N GLU A 142 15.86 14.20 -1.40
CA GLU A 142 15.00 15.39 -1.41
C GLU A 142 14.20 15.48 -0.10
N PRO A 143 13.88 16.70 0.39
CA PRO A 143 13.02 16.87 1.56
C PRO A 143 11.64 16.25 1.33
N CYS A 144 11.31 15.26 2.15
CA CYS A 144 10.06 14.53 2.04
C CYS A 144 9.55 14.01 3.39
N GLN A 145 8.28 13.63 3.43
CA GLN A 145 7.63 13.12 4.63
C GLN A 145 6.82 11.87 4.34
N LEU A 146 6.86 10.92 5.28
CA LEU A 146 5.96 9.78 5.30
C LEU A 146 4.57 10.25 5.74
N ILE A 147 3.55 9.79 5.02
CA ILE A 147 2.15 10.03 5.37
C ILE A 147 1.38 8.71 5.40
N MET A 148 0.32 8.67 6.21
CA MET A 148 -0.65 7.59 6.26
C MET A 148 -2.00 8.09 5.81
N VAL A 149 -2.80 7.24 5.17
CA VAL A 149 -4.17 7.58 4.77
C VAL A 149 -5.00 8.05 5.98
N ASN A 150 -5.75 9.13 5.81
CA ASN A 150 -6.73 9.55 6.82
C ASN A 150 -8.03 8.76 6.62
N LYS A 151 -8.26 7.75 7.45
CA LYS A 151 -9.46 6.88 7.36
C LYS A 151 -10.77 7.62 7.61
N ASN A 152 -10.73 8.78 8.27
CA ASN A 152 -11.92 9.60 8.54
C ASN A 152 -12.33 10.47 7.34
N ASN A 153 -11.44 10.63 6.34
CA ASN A 153 -11.71 11.36 5.11
C ASN A 153 -11.09 10.61 3.92
N PRO A 154 -11.67 9.43 3.56
CA PRO A 154 -11.11 8.60 2.50
C PRO A 154 -11.33 9.22 1.12
N ARG A 155 -10.46 8.84 0.17
CA ARG A 155 -10.70 9.08 -1.24
C ARG A 155 -11.68 8.02 -1.76
N PHE A 156 -12.39 8.35 -2.84
CA PHE A 156 -13.30 7.42 -3.50
C PHE A 156 -12.84 7.13 -4.92
N SER A 157 -12.97 5.87 -5.32
CA SER A 157 -12.78 5.43 -6.70
C SER A 157 -13.82 6.08 -7.60
N ASN A 158 -13.38 6.54 -8.77
CA ASN A 158 -14.26 7.01 -9.85
C ASN A 158 -14.45 5.96 -10.97
N LYS A 159 -14.02 4.72 -10.71
CA LYS A 159 -14.04 3.60 -11.68
C LYS A 159 -14.97 2.46 -11.27
N THR A 160 -15.55 2.56 -10.09
CA THR A 160 -16.49 1.58 -9.53
C THR A 160 -17.92 2.10 -9.70
N VAL A 161 -18.88 1.19 -9.88
CA VAL A 161 -20.30 1.52 -10.02
C VAL A 161 -20.81 2.22 -8.75
N GLU A 162 -20.34 1.76 -7.61
CA GLU A 162 -20.54 2.40 -6.31
C GLU A 162 -19.32 3.24 -5.94
N ALA A 163 -19.50 4.32 -5.17
CA ALA A 163 -18.41 5.12 -4.63
C ALA A 163 -17.63 4.29 -3.58
N THR A 164 -16.69 3.47 -4.03
CA THR A 164 -15.87 2.61 -3.18
C THR A 164 -14.72 3.42 -2.58
N PRO A 165 -14.53 3.40 -1.24
CA PRO A 165 -13.40 4.08 -0.63
C PRO A 165 -12.09 3.41 -1.05
N ILE A 166 -11.04 4.20 -1.25
CA ILE A 166 -9.70 3.75 -1.62
C ILE A 166 -8.65 4.46 -0.76
N THR A 167 -7.47 3.86 -0.64
CA THR A 167 -6.32 4.51 0.02
C THR A 167 -5.56 5.36 -1.01
N PHE A 168 -4.23 5.33 -1.01
CA PHE A 168 -3.42 5.98 -2.05
C PHE A 168 -3.33 5.16 -3.35
N ASN A 169 -4.29 4.26 -3.60
CA ASN A 169 -4.48 3.63 -4.92
C ASN A 169 -4.73 4.69 -6.00
N ASP A 170 -4.39 4.35 -7.25
CA ASP A 170 -4.58 5.24 -8.38
C ASP A 170 -6.06 5.42 -8.72
N SER A 171 -6.79 4.30 -8.81
CA SER A 171 -8.21 4.32 -9.13
C SER A 171 -9.05 3.22 -8.49
N CYS A 172 -8.48 2.04 -8.22
CA CYS A 172 -9.25 0.88 -7.74
C CYS A 172 -8.60 0.25 -6.50
N PRO A 173 -9.40 -0.32 -5.57
CA PRO A 173 -8.90 -0.91 -4.32
C PRO A 173 -8.09 -2.20 -4.51
N VAL A 174 -8.36 -2.96 -5.59
CA VAL A 174 -7.62 -4.18 -5.95
C VAL A 174 -7.35 -4.16 -7.45
N HIS A 175 -6.14 -4.55 -7.86
CA HIS A 175 -5.78 -4.74 -9.25
C HIS A 175 -5.63 -6.23 -9.54
N LEU A 176 -6.34 -6.72 -10.56
CA LEU A 176 -6.21 -8.08 -11.06
C LEU A 176 -5.46 -8.04 -12.39
N ILE A 177 -4.39 -8.84 -12.49
CA ILE A 177 -3.56 -8.94 -13.68
C ILE A 177 -3.36 -10.43 -13.97
N ASN A 178 -3.37 -10.82 -15.25
CA ASN A 178 -3.07 -12.17 -15.67
C ASN A 178 -1.58 -12.33 -16.08
N ASN A 179 -1.08 -13.57 -16.07
CA ASN A 179 0.34 -13.85 -16.35
C ASN A 179 0.78 -13.41 -17.76
N ALA A 180 -0.12 -13.41 -18.74
CA ALA A 180 0.15 -12.91 -20.08
C ALA A 180 0.44 -11.39 -20.09
N SER A 181 -0.40 -10.60 -19.40
CA SER A 181 -0.22 -9.16 -19.24
C SER A 181 1.05 -8.83 -18.45
N LEU A 182 1.32 -9.58 -17.38
CA LEU A 182 2.54 -9.40 -16.58
C LEU A 182 3.80 -9.66 -17.41
N THR A 183 3.82 -10.77 -18.17
CA THR A 183 4.94 -11.11 -19.05
C THR A 183 5.20 -10.03 -20.10
N LYS A 184 4.14 -9.41 -20.62
CA LYS A 184 4.28 -8.29 -21.57
C LYS A 184 4.87 -7.04 -20.90
N ALA A 185 4.46 -6.73 -19.66
CA ALA A 185 4.94 -5.57 -18.93
C ALA A 185 6.41 -5.71 -18.48
N SER A 186 6.83 -6.90 -18.06
CA SER A 186 8.20 -7.17 -17.61
C SER A 186 9.27 -7.14 -18.72
N LYS A 187 8.86 -7.15 -19.99
CA LYS A 187 9.77 -7.08 -21.16
C LYS A 187 10.13 -5.65 -21.59
N ILE A 188 9.54 -4.64 -20.95
CA ILE A 188 9.66 -3.22 -21.32
C ILE A 188 10.52 -2.45 -20.30
N GLY A 189 11.21 -3.15 -19.40
CA GLY A 189 12.07 -2.58 -18.34
C GLY A 189 13.53 -2.96 -18.50
#